data_AF-A0A1Y4N3S7-F1
#
_entry.id   AF-A0A1Y4N3S7-F1
#
_cell.length_a   1.000
_cell.length_b   1.000
_cell.length_c   1.000
_cell.angle_alpha   90.00
_cell.angle_beta   90.00
_cell.angle_gamma   90.00
#
_symmetry.space_group_name_H-M   'P 1'
#
loop_
_entity.id
_entity.type
_entity.pdbx_description
1 polymer ?
#
loop_
_entity_poly.entity_id
_entity_poly.type
_entity_poly.pdbx_seq_one_letter_code
_entity_poly.pdbx_strand_id
1 'polypeptide(L)' 'MKNPKINESLIIGVDFSKRDDGVLIVGRQKNGEVTIINAFQGKEAFDIYEKLITVKKGGGNDGAVKTSGAMSKMPVQR' A
#
# COMPACT_ATOMS: atom_id res chain seq x y z
N MET A 1 -7.20 25.79 -5.73
CA MET A 1 -6.15 25.37 -4.78
C MET A 1 -4.91 25.01 -5.59
N LYS A 2 -3.73 25.54 -5.27
CA LYS A 2 -2.49 25.11 -5.94
C LYS A 2 -2.17 23.69 -5.49
N ASN A 3 -1.96 22.77 -6.42
CA ASN A 3 -1.48 21.44 -6.07
C ASN A 3 -0.13 21.58 -5.34
N PRO A 4 0.06 20.93 -4.18
CA PRO A 4 1.36 20.90 -3.55
C PRO A 4 2.36 20.25 -4.51
N LYS A 5 3.46 20.96 -4.81
CA LYS A 5 4.58 20.38 -5.55
C LYS A 5 5.38 19.52 -4.59
N ILE A 6 5.10 18.22 -4.59
CA ILE A 6 5.83 17.23 -3.80
C ILE A 6 6.91 16.62 -4.70
N ASN A 7 8.18 16.83 -4.34
CA ASN A 7 9.34 16.22 -5.01
C ASN A 7 10.10 15.39 -3.96
N GLU A 8 9.58 14.19 -3.73
CA GLU A 8 10.17 13.21 -2.82
C GLU A 8 9.85 11.80 -3.30
N SER A 9 10.67 10.84 -2.87
CA SER A 9 10.42 9.43 -3.08
C SER A 9 9.93 8.82 -1.77
N LEU A 10 8.87 8.02 -1.84
CA LEU A 10 8.41 7.19 -0.73
C LEU A 10 8.69 5.73 -1.07
N ILE A 11 9.27 5.01 -0.12
CA ILE A 11 9.52 3.57 -0.18
C ILE A 11 8.60 2.92 0.84
N ILE A 12 8.01 1.80 0.46
CA ILE A 12 7.03 1.10 1.28
C ILE A 12 7.53 -0.31 1.55
N GLY A 13 7.67 -0.65 2.83
CA GLY A 13 7.94 -2.00 3.30
C GLY A 13 6.67 -2.61 3.88
N VAL A 14 6.41 -3.88 3.59
CA VAL A 14 5.25 -4.60 4.15
C VAL A 14 5.66 -5.95 4.69
N ASP A 15 5.03 -6.37 5.79
CA ASP A 15 5.05 -7.76 6.26
C ASP A 15 3.64 -8.16 6.66
N PHE A 16 3.07 -9.08 5.89
CA PHE A 16 1.73 -9.63 6.08
C PHE A 16 1.74 -11.14 6.31
N SER A 17 2.89 -11.68 6.72
CA SER A 17 3.04 -13.11 7.02
C SER A 17 2.10 -13.58 8.14
N LYS A 18 1.70 -12.68 9.04
CA LYS A 18 0.66 -12.87 10.06
C LYS A 18 -0.58 -12.03 9.71
N ARG A 19 -1.77 -12.63 9.73
CA ARG A 19 -3.00 -11.99 9.24
C ARG A 19 -3.48 -10.82 10.08
N ASP A 20 -3.31 -10.88 11.40
CA ASP A 20 -3.90 -9.88 12.32
C ASP A 20 -2.92 -8.76 12.70
N ASP A 21 -1.61 -8.99 12.54
CA ASP A 21 -0.52 -8.06 12.92
C ASP A 21 0.23 -7.51 11.71
N GLY A 22 -0.38 -7.55 10.53
CA GLY A 22 0.25 -7.11 9.30
C GLY A 22 0.76 -5.66 9.38
N VAL A 23 1.98 -5.38 8.96
CA VAL A 23 2.58 -4.04 9.06
C VAL A 23 2.88 -3.44 7.69
N LEU A 24 2.71 -2.12 7.57
CA LEU A 24 3.15 -1.32 6.44
C LEU A 24 3.95 -0.13 6.95
N ILE A 25 5.20 -0.02 6.53
CA ILE A 25 6.11 1.06 6.92
C ILE A 25 6.34 1.96 5.72
N VAL A 26 6.26 3.27 5.93
CA VAL A 26 6.55 4.29 4.92
C VAL A 26 7.87 4.96 5.24
N GLY A 27 8.85 4.78 4.37
CA GLY A 27 10.12 5.49 4.36
C GLY A 27 10.10 6.63 3.36
N ARG A 28 10.62 7.79 3.74
CA ARG A 28 10.96 8.86 2.80
C ARG A 28 12.40 8.71 2.39
N GLN A 29 12.65 8.58 1.09
CA GLN A 29 14.00 8.45 0.55
C GLN A 29 14.51 9.81 0.05
N LYS A 30 15.74 10.15 0.47
CA LYS A 30 16.47 11.33 0.01
C LYS A 30 17.96 11.00 -0.06
N ASN A 31 18.59 11.24 -1.21
CA ASN A 31 20.03 11.03 -1.42
C ASN A 31 20.53 9.62 -1.03
N GLY A 32 19.70 8.60 -1.25
CA GLY A 32 20.03 7.21 -0.89
C GLY A 32 19.73 6.83 0.56
N GLU A 33 19.45 7.80 1.44
CA GLU A 33 19.04 7.55 2.83
C GLU A 33 17.52 7.42 2.93
N VAL A 34 17.05 6.50 3.78
CA VAL A 34 15.63 6.26 4.03
C VAL A 34 15.32 6.59 5.49
N THR A 35 14.44 7.56 5.70
CA THR A 35 13.90 7.90 7.02
C THR A 35 12.49 7.35 7.15
N ILE A 36 12.22 6.52 8.15
CA ILE A 36 10.86 6.05 8.42
C ILE A 36 10.01 7.21 8.94
N ILE A 37 8.91 7.50 8.26
CA ILE A 37 8.01 8.62 8.58
C ILE A 37 6.61 8.17 9.02
N ASN A 38 6.24 6.92 8.73
CA ASN A 38 4.97 6.37 9.19
C ASN A 38 5.02 4.84 9.30
N ALA A 39 4.14 4.27 10.12
CA ALA A 39 3.90 2.85 10.24
C ALA A 39 2.41 2.60 10.52
N PHE A 40 1.83 1.66 9.79
CA PHE A 40 0.46 1.21 9.92
C PHE A 40 0.43 -0.27 10.26
N GLN A 41 -0.62 -0.72 10.90
CA GLN A 41 -0.76 -2.12 11.33
C GLN A 41 -2.17 -2.67 11.13
N GLY A 42 -2.28 -3.99 11.14
CA GLY A 42 -3.54 -4.72 11.01
C GLY A 42 -4.30 -4.32 9.76
N LYS A 43 -5.64 -4.22 9.88
CA LYS A 43 -6.53 -3.94 8.74
C LYS A 43 -6.15 -2.67 7.97
N GLU A 44 -5.71 -1.62 8.64
CA GLU A 44 -5.34 -0.36 7.98
C GLU A 44 -4.15 -0.54 7.02
N ALA A 45 -3.14 -1.29 7.44
CA ALA A 45 -1.99 -1.60 6.60
C ALA A 45 -2.39 -2.35 5.32
N PHE A 46 -3.32 -3.31 5.44
CA PHE A 46 -3.87 -4.04 4.30
C PHE A 46 -4.67 -3.12 3.36
N ASP A 47 -5.57 -2.30 3.91
CA ASP A 47 -6.41 -1.39 3.12
C ASP A 47 -5.56 -0.37 2.32
N ILE A 48 -4.44 0.10 2.91
CA ILE A 48 -3.49 0.98 2.23
C ILE A 48 -2.72 0.21 1.14
N TYR A 49 -2.21 -0.98 1.47
CA TYR A 49 -1.50 -1.82 0.50
C TYR A 49 -2.36 -2.11 -0.74
N GLU A 50 -3.61 -2.53 -0.57
CA GLU A 50 -4.52 -2.80 -1.69
C GLU A 50 -4.70 -1.58 -2.58
N LYS A 51 -4.85 -0.38 -2.00
CA LYS A 51 -4.97 0.89 -2.76
C LYS A 51 -3.71 1.21 -3.56
N LEU A 52 -2.53 0.84 -3.06
CA LEU A 52 -1.25 1.14 -3.71
C LEU A 52 -0.97 0.22 -4.92
N ILE A 53 -1.37 -1.06 -4.84
CA ILE A 53 -1.11 -2.03 -5.91
C ILE A 53 -2.25 -2.13 -6.94
N THR A 54 -3.45 -1.64 -6.61
CA THR A 54 -4.59 -1.70 -7.51
C THR A 54 -4.53 -0.58 -8.53
N VAL A 55 -4.18 -0.92 -9.77
CA VAL A 55 -4.23 0.02 -10.90
C VAL A 55 -5.70 0.30 -11.22
N LYS A 56 -6.14 1.55 -11.04
CA LYS A 56 -7.45 1.99 -11.55
C LYS A 56 -7.41 1.93 -13.07
N LYS A 57 -8.11 0.96 -13.66
CA LYS A 57 -8.33 0.89 -15.11
C LYS A 57 -9.13 2.13 -15.50
N GLY A 58 -8.56 3.00 -16.32
CA GLY A 58 -9.17 4.29 -16.65
C GLY A 58 -10.50 4.14 -17.38
N GLY A 59 -11.49 4.92 -16.94
CA GLY A 59 -12.62 5.36 -17.76
C GLY A 59 -13.83 4.43 -17.81
N GLY A 60 -14.77 4.64 -16.88
CA GLY A 60 -16.12 4.09 -16.93
C GLY A 60 -16.72 4.15 -15.55
N ASN A 61 -17.80 4.92 -15.37
CA ASN A 61 -18.66 4.84 -14.20
C ASN A 61 -18.91 3.37 -13.88
N ASP A 62 -18.71 2.95 -12.63
CA ASP A 62 -19.51 1.94 -11.95
C ASP A 62 -19.05 1.84 -10.50
N GLY A 63 -19.86 2.43 -9.62
CA GLY A 63 -19.83 2.09 -8.21
C GLY A 63 -20.16 0.62 -8.04
N ALA A 64 -19.16 -0.19 -7.74
CA ALA A 64 -19.29 -1.42 -6.96
C ALA A 64 -17.89 -1.91 -6.62
N VAL A 65 -17.38 -1.54 -5.45
CA VAL A 65 -16.36 -2.36 -4.80
C VAL A 65 -17.05 -3.68 -4.45
N LYS A 66 -16.98 -4.64 -5.38
CA LYS A 66 -17.33 -6.03 -5.10
C LYS A 66 -16.15 -6.63 -4.34
N THR A 67 -16.27 -6.67 -3.02
CA THR A 67 -15.48 -7.57 -2.17
C THR A 67 -15.86 -9.01 -2.51
N SER A 68 -15.25 -9.58 -3.54
CA SER A 68 -15.39 -10.99 -3.85
C SER A 68 -14.10 -11.50 -4.45
N GLY A 69 -13.28 -12.08 -3.59
CA GLY A 69 -12.03 -12.71 -3.97
C GLY A 69 -11.30 -13.10 -2.70
N ALA A 70 -11.65 -14.27 -2.15
CA ALA A 70 -10.83 -14.94 -1.15
C ALA A 70 -9.38 -14.88 -1.63
N MET A 71 -8.52 -14.31 -0.79
CA MET A 71 -7.09 -14.13 -1.00
C MET A 71 -6.51 -15.41 -1.61
N SER A 72 -6.31 -15.42 -2.94
CA SER A 72 -5.61 -16.51 -3.61
C SER A 72 -4.24 -16.57 -2.96
N LYS A 73 -3.89 -17.73 -2.40
CA LYS A 73 -2.73 -17.89 -1.53
C LYS A 73 -1.51 -17.22 -2.16
N MET A 74 -0.96 -16.20 -1.50
CA MET A 74 0.30 -15.60 -1.89
C MET A 74 1.32 -16.71 -2.07
N PRO A 75 1.98 -16.82 -3.24
CA PRO A 75 3.04 -17.79 -3.42
C PRO A 75 4.16 -17.41 -2.44
N VAL A 76 4.33 -18.22 -1.40
CA VAL A 76 5.54 -18.20 -0.58
C VAL A 76 6.66 -18.59 -1.55
N GLN A 77 7.52 -17.63 -1.91
CA GLN A 77 8.75 -17.95 -2.61
C GLN A 77 9.52 -18.95 -1.76
N ARG A 78 9.77 -20.13 -2.34
CA ARG A 78 10.52 -21.23 -1.72
C ARG A 78 12.01 -20.95 -1.74
#